data_AF-R5V8U4-F1
#
_entry.id   AF-R5V8U4-F1
#
_cell.length_a   1.000
_cell.length_b   1.000
_cell.length_c   1.000
_cell.angle_alpha   90.00
_cell.angle_beta   90.00
_cell.angle_gamma   90.00
#
_symmetry.space_group_name_H-M   'P 1'
#
loop_
_entity.id
_entity.type
_entity.pdbx_description
1 polymer ?
#
loop_
_entity_poly.entity_id
_entity_poly.type
_entity_poly.pdbx_seq_one_letter_code
_entity_poly.pdbx_strand_id
1 'polypeptide(L)'
;MNKFDHIQRLLGLTDKERGQILSINQANHPGRFYREVWIGLGGTHSAVYATEVSDEEYAVYTTEESEKLELQKLAKELGGNLELAVKRIAEMRRERKRSNGKA
;
A
#
# COMPACT_ATOMS: atom_id res chain seq x y z
N MET A 1 -11.23 -28.93 -6.95
CA MET A 1 -12.35 -27.96 -7.00
C MET A 1 -11.82 -26.62 -6.49
N ASN A 2 -11.80 -25.58 -7.33
CA ASN A 2 -11.23 -24.28 -6.96
C ASN A 2 -12.13 -23.63 -5.91
N LYS A 3 -11.59 -23.30 -4.72
CA LYS A 3 -12.36 -22.69 -3.62
C LYS A 3 -13.00 -21.35 -4.02
N PHE A 4 -12.49 -20.71 -5.07
CA PHE A 4 -13.00 -19.45 -5.56
C PHE A 4 -14.41 -19.55 -6.18
N ASP A 5 -14.78 -20.69 -6.77
CA ASP A 5 -16.12 -20.86 -7.36
C ASP A 5 -17.22 -20.78 -6.27
N HIS A 6 -16.91 -21.25 -5.05
CA HIS A 6 -17.80 -21.10 -3.91
C HIS A 6 -17.89 -19.64 -3.47
N ILE A 7 -16.77 -18.93 -3.38
CA ILE A 7 -16.73 -17.51 -3.01
C ILE A 7 -17.52 -16.67 -4.03
N GLN A 8 -17.35 -16.94 -5.32
CA GLN A 8 -18.09 -16.27 -6.39
C GLN A 8 -19.61 -16.43 -6.22
N ARG A 9 -20.08 -17.66 -5.96
CA ARG A 9 -21.50 -17.92 -5.73
C ARG A 9 -22.02 -17.28 -4.45
N LEU A 10 -21.27 -17.38 -3.35
CA LEU A 10 -21.66 -16.84 -2.05
C LEU A 10 -21.82 -15.32 -2.09
N LEU A 11 -20.91 -14.63 -2.79
CA LEU A 11 -20.89 -13.17 -2.89
C LEU A 11 -21.67 -12.64 -4.11
N GLY A 12 -22.29 -13.52 -4.90
CA GLY A 12 -23.06 -13.13 -6.09
C GLY A 12 -22.22 -12.46 -7.18
N LEU A 13 -20.93 -12.80 -7.28
CA LEU A 13 -19.99 -12.14 -8.18
C LEU A 13 -20.15 -12.64 -9.62
N THR A 14 -20.12 -11.70 -10.56
CA THR A 14 -20.04 -11.95 -12.00
C THR A 14 -18.66 -12.47 -12.41
N ASP A 15 -18.56 -13.06 -13.61
CA ASP A 15 -17.27 -13.50 -14.14
C ASP A 15 -16.30 -12.32 -14.36
N LYS A 16 -16.84 -11.14 -14.68
CA LYS A 16 -16.06 -9.89 -14.76
C LYS A 16 -15.43 -9.53 -13.41
N GLU A 17 -16.22 -9.54 -12.34
CA GLU A 17 -15.74 -9.21 -10.99
C GLU A 17 -14.74 -10.24 -10.47
N ARG A 18 -14.97 -11.54 -10.75
CA ARG A 18 -13.97 -12.59 -10.53
C ARG A 18 -12.67 -12.27 -11.24
N GLY A 19 -12.72 -11.90 -12.52
CA GLY A 19 -11.54 -11.54 -13.29
C GLY A 19 -10.76 -10.39 -12.64
N GLN A 20 -11.45 -9.36 -12.18
CA GLN A 20 -10.85 -8.22 -11.47
C GLN A 20 -10.20 -8.62 -10.14
N ILE A 21 -10.86 -9.45 -9.33
CA ILE A 21 -10.29 -9.92 -8.06
C ILE A 21 -9.03 -10.76 -8.30
N LEU A 22 -9.08 -11.63 -9.31
CA LEU A 22 -7.92 -12.47 -9.64
C LEU A 22 -6.76 -11.66 -10.22
N SER A 23 -7.01 -10.51 -10.86
CA SER A 23 -5.94 -9.67 -11.42
C SER A 23 -5.17 -8.83 -10.39
N ILE A 24 -5.65 -8.78 -9.13
CA ILE A 24 -4.98 -8.04 -8.05
C ILE A 24 -3.53 -8.48 -7.94
N ASN A 25 -2.62 -7.51 -7.97
CA ASN A 25 -1.16 -7.65 -7.93
C ASN A 25 -0.53 -8.48 -9.07
N GLN A 26 -1.23 -8.71 -10.18
CA GLN A 26 -0.66 -9.43 -11.33
C GLN A 26 0.15 -8.53 -12.28
N ALA A 27 -0.14 -7.22 -12.29
CA ALA A 27 0.45 -6.28 -13.24
C ALA A 27 0.73 -4.91 -12.59
N ASN A 28 1.38 -4.90 -11.42
CA ASN A 28 1.69 -3.66 -10.73
C ASN A 28 2.64 -2.78 -11.55
N HIS A 29 2.43 -1.47 -11.48
CA HIS A 29 3.31 -0.51 -12.13
C HIS A 29 4.73 -0.59 -11.54
N PRO A 30 5.77 -0.80 -12.36
CA PRO A 30 7.14 -0.87 -11.87
C PRO A 30 7.53 0.47 -11.22
N GLY A 31 8.20 0.42 -10.07
CA GLY A 31 8.69 1.62 -9.37
C GLY A 31 7.66 2.40 -8.56
N ARG A 32 6.38 1.99 -8.53
CA ARG A 32 5.39 2.53 -7.59
C ARG A 32 5.17 1.56 -6.42
N PHE A 33 5.01 2.11 -5.22
CA PHE A 33 4.73 1.33 -4.01
C PHE A 33 3.30 1.59 -3.55
N TYR A 34 2.43 0.59 -3.73
CA TYR A 34 1.01 0.66 -3.39
C TYR A 34 0.48 -0.75 -3.15
N ARG A 35 -0.68 -0.84 -2.51
CA ARG A 35 -1.44 -2.09 -2.44
C ARG A 35 -2.64 -2.00 -3.37
N GLU A 36 -3.04 -3.11 -3.97
CA GLU A 36 -4.28 -3.17 -4.74
C GLU A 36 -5.42 -3.72 -3.90
N VAL A 37 -6.60 -3.11 -4.04
CA VAL A 37 -7.86 -3.58 -3.45
C VAL A 37 -8.93 -3.61 -4.53
N TRP A 38 -9.80 -4.61 -4.49
CA TRP A 38 -11.01 -4.63 -5.30
C TRP A 38 -12.18 -4.06 -4.51
N ILE A 39 -12.96 -3.18 -5.13
CA ILE A 39 -14.16 -2.59 -4.54
C ILE A 39 -15.31 -2.77 -5.53
N GLY A 40 -16.38 -3.43 -5.08
CA GLY A 40 -17.65 -3.57 -5.79
C GLY A 40 -18.77 -2.77 -5.11
N LEU A 41 -19.50 -1.98 -5.90
CA LEU A 41 -20.64 -1.18 -5.48
C LEU A 41 -21.96 -1.84 -5.94
N GLY A 42 -22.25 -3.02 -5.38
CA GLY A 42 -23.53 -3.71 -5.55
C GLY A 42 -23.94 -3.96 -7.01
N GLY A 43 -23.01 -4.41 -7.86
CA GLY A 43 -23.27 -4.73 -9.27
C GLY A 43 -23.37 -3.54 -10.22
N THR A 44 -23.36 -2.29 -9.73
CA THR A 44 -23.38 -1.09 -10.60
C THR A 44 -21.99 -0.72 -11.11
N HIS A 45 -20.98 -0.87 -10.26
CA HIS A 45 -19.59 -0.54 -10.56
C HIS A 45 -18.65 -1.43 -9.78
N SER A 46 -17.56 -1.85 -10.42
CA SER A 46 -16.52 -2.66 -9.80
C SER A 46 -15.17 -2.36 -10.45
N ALA A 47 -14.12 -2.21 -9.64
CA ALA A 47 -12.77 -1.99 -10.14
C ALA A 47 -11.71 -2.37 -9.10
N VAL A 48 -10.47 -2.53 -9.60
CA VAL A 48 -9.27 -2.64 -8.77
C VAL A 48 -8.66 -1.24 -8.62
N TYR A 49 -8.35 -0.86 -7.39
CA TYR A 49 -7.80 0.44 -7.04
C TYR A 49 -6.43 0.27 -6.41
N ALA A 50 -5.52 1.17 -6.75
CA ALA A 50 -4.28 1.36 -6.00
C ALA A 50 -4.60 2.15 -4.72
N THR A 51 -4.13 1.64 -3.59
CA THR A 51 -4.19 2.30 -2.29
C THR A 51 -2.79 2.73 -1.90
N GLU A 52 -2.66 4.04 -1.67
CA GLU A 52 -1.43 4.71 -1.32
C GLU A 52 -1.69 5.59 -0.09
N VAL A 53 -0.70 5.67 0.78
CA VAL A 53 -0.70 6.55 1.94
C VAL A 53 0.48 7.51 1.80
N SER A 54 0.45 8.62 2.54
CA SER A 54 1.60 9.51 2.59
C SER A 54 2.81 8.80 3.20
N ASP A 55 4.03 9.25 2.85
CA ASP A 55 5.24 8.68 3.43
C ASP A 55 5.31 8.94 4.95
N GLU A 56 4.68 10.02 5.42
CA GLU A 56 4.47 10.33 6.82
C GLU A 56 3.59 9.30 7.52
N GLU A 57 2.40 9.02 6.95
CA GLU A 57 1.46 8.04 7.52
C GLU A 57 2.09 6.65 7.55
N TYR A 58 2.77 6.26 6.46
CA TYR A 58 3.53 5.02 6.42
C TYR A 58 4.58 4.96 7.54
N ALA A 59 5.40 6.01 7.72
CA ALA A 59 6.46 6.02 8.72
C ALA A 59 5.93 5.92 10.16
N VAL A 60 4.76 6.50 10.42
CA VAL A 60 4.10 6.46 11.74
C VAL A 60 3.52 5.07 12.03
N TYR A 61 2.90 4.44 11.04
CA TYR A 61 2.12 3.20 11.23
C TYR A 61 2.80 1.92 10.74
N THR A 62 4.04 2.01 10.23
CA THR A 62 4.79 0.83 9.80
C THR A 62 4.89 -0.20 10.93
N THR A 63 4.76 -1.47 10.59
CA THR A 63 4.96 -2.61 11.49
C THR A 63 6.39 -3.15 11.43
N GLU A 64 7.20 -2.70 10.46
CA GLU A 64 8.57 -3.15 10.26
C GLU A 64 9.46 -2.67 11.40
N GLU A 65 10.07 -3.61 12.12
CA GLU A 65 10.89 -3.32 13.31
C GLU A 65 12.06 -2.38 12.98
N SER A 66 12.75 -2.62 11.88
CA SER A 66 13.89 -1.81 11.44
C SER A 66 13.51 -0.35 11.21
N GLU A 67 12.37 -0.10 10.55
CA GLU A 67 11.86 1.25 10.30
C GLU A 67 11.41 1.94 11.60
N LYS A 68 10.80 1.19 12.54
CA LYS A 68 10.45 1.71 13.87
C LYS A 68 11.69 2.13 14.66
N LEU A 69 12.72 1.30 14.68
CA LEU A 69 13.97 1.60 15.37
C LEU A 69 14.69 2.80 14.76
N GLU A 70 14.68 2.94 13.42
CA GLU A 70 15.20 4.11 12.72
C GLU A 70 14.48 5.40 13.15
N LEU A 71 13.14 5.39 13.16
CA LEU A 71 12.33 6.54 13.60
C LEU A 71 12.59 6.90 15.07
N GLN A 72 12.61 5.91 15.96
CA GLN A 72 12.86 6.13 17.39
C GLN A 72 14.26 6.69 17.65
N LYS A 73 15.27 6.18 16.93
CA LYS A 73 16.65 6.69 17.02
C LYS A 73 16.72 8.14 16.57
N LEU A 74 16.14 8.46 15.41
CA LEU A 74 16.14 9.82 14.88
C LEU A 74 15.38 10.79 15.79
N ALA A 75 14.23 10.38 16.34
CA ALA A 75 13.49 11.19 17.30
C ALA A 75 14.33 11.49 18.55
N LYS A 76 15.09 10.50 19.06
CA LYS A 76 16.00 10.70 20.20
C LYS A 76 17.13 11.68 19.87
N GLU A 77 17.72 11.59 18.68
CA GLU A 77 18.75 12.52 18.20
C GLU A 77 18.20 13.96 18.05
N LEU A 78 16.91 14.10 17.77
CA LEU A 78 16.20 15.38 17.65
C LEU A 78 15.57 15.86 18.97
N GLY A 79 16.08 15.40 20.12
CA GLY A 79 15.61 15.84 21.43
C GLY A 79 14.19 15.37 21.77
N GLY A 80 13.76 14.24 21.21
CA GLY A 80 12.41 13.68 21.40
C GLY A 80 11.37 14.23 20.44
N ASN A 81 11.74 15.07 19.46
CA ASN A 81 10.79 15.61 18.48
C ASN A 81 10.41 14.56 17.42
N LEU A 82 9.37 13.79 17.72
CA LEU A 82 8.85 12.74 16.85
C LEU A 82 8.31 13.28 15.52
N GLU A 83 7.59 14.41 15.54
CA GLU A 83 7.01 15.00 14.33
C GLU A 83 8.10 15.38 13.32
N LEU A 84 9.19 16.00 13.79
CA LEU A 84 10.32 16.36 12.95
C LEU A 84 11.04 15.11 12.42
N ALA A 85 11.15 14.06 13.23
CA ALA A 85 11.73 12.79 12.80
C ALA A 85 10.90 12.13 11.68
N VAL A 86 9.57 12.09 11.82
CA VAL A 86 8.65 11.59 10.80
C VAL A 86 8.79 12.38 9.49
N LYS A 87 8.81 13.72 9.56
CA LYS A 87 9.00 14.59 8.38
C LYS A 87 10.30 14.27 7.64
N ARG A 88 11.41 14.13 8.37
CA ARG A 88 12.72 13.80 7.78
C ARG A 88 12.73 12.41 7.15
N ILE A 89 12.19 11.39 7.81
CA ILE A 89 12.10 10.04 7.24
C ILE A 89 11.24 10.04 5.98
N ALA A 90 10.11 10.73 6.00
CA ALA A 90 9.23 10.82 4.84
C ALA A 90 9.93 11.50 3.65
N GLU A 91 10.69 12.57 3.88
CA GLU A 91 11.53 13.23 2.87
C GLU A 91 12.59 12.28 2.28
N MET A 92 13.34 11.58 3.13
CA MET A 92 14.34 10.59 2.70
C MET A 92 13.72 9.49 1.84
N ARG A 93 12.52 9.01 2.20
CA ARG A 93 11.78 8.01 1.40
C ARG A 93 11.39 8.55 0.04
N ARG A 94 10.89 9.80 -0.04
CA ARG A 94 10.58 10.45 -1.31
C ARG A 94 11.81 10.64 -2.20
N GLU A 95 12.95 10.99 -1.62
CA GLU A 95 14.22 11.10 -2.35
C GLU A 95 14.67 9.77 -2.93
N ARG A 96 14.63 8.68 -2.14
CA ARG A 96 14.92 7.32 -2.60
C ARG A 96 13.99 6.87 -3.74
N LYS A 97 12.70 7.21 -3.66
CA LYS A 97 11.75 6.93 -4.76
C LYS A 97 12.13 7.69 -6.04
N ARG A 98 12.52 8.97 -5.93
CA ARG A 98 12.96 9.79 -7.06
C ARG A 98 14.27 9.31 -7.69
N SER A 99 15.21 8.80 -6.89
CA SER A 99 16.47 8.23 -7.41
C SER A 99 16.23 6.92 -8.15
N ASN A 100 15.34 6.07 -7.63
CA ASN A 100 15.07 4.75 -8.21
C ASN A 100 14.16 4.80 -9.45
N GLY A 101 13.34 5.86 -9.60
CA GLY A 101 12.52 6.06 -10.80
C GLY A 101 13.26 6.66 -12.01
N LYS A 102 14.58 6.86 -11.94
CA LYS A 102 15.43 7.36 -13.04
C LYS A 102 16.20 6.27 -13.79
N ALA A 103 15.97 5.00 -13.47
CA ALA A 103 16.58 3.84 -14.13
C ALA A 103 15.62 3.22 -15.16
#